data_AF-E2BX89-F1
#
_entry.id   AF-E2BX89-F1
#
_cell.length_a   1.000
_cell.length_b   1.000
_cell.length_c   1.000
_cell.angle_alpha   90.00
_cell.angle_beta   90.00
_cell.angle_gamma   90.00
#
_symmetry.space_group_name_H-M   'P 1'
#
loop_
_entity.id
_entity.type
_entity.pdbx_description
1 polymer ?
#
loop_
_entity_poly.entity_id
_entity_poly.type
_entity_poly.pdbx_seq_one_letter_code
_entity_poly.pdbx_strand_id
1 'polypeptide(L)'
;MSAESTKALKVQDCELFDSANAFVTEAEESTKSDRTTRSITIKYINKEYCALLKLTFDLERNITREDNRLSADHIETLRETEMQVKRFHHTFNSQDAHFDDSIILAHIYLTLANIYYAGTTDITNGKERIYIAKEYLRQCVKLLKGKELDRRAVLTTLQALCVSRNVYIELQEIEEWKQVTRKTLEYYWMYTEKKDNYPHPVYILAVAGIVINRNYEYDLDILYARTLQFLMLYEYYCDEYLPIDNCTMIMCTHKILNKILKAVPLLMKYPEWVTITSQLALLFIKNRRFTEARHHLAAASFVAKKFYEEELMKMDKNKLPTQKAELRNTYNKAVADIAIKWATYGNKLLCLSGERFLHEEGNEVATGNLAMESTKLIFTDLENELQDITALIRDTYITDCKDAKPIFRRVLRWLEEAREFAANTKTANMYVDITRGIFLAYKYLARYEQKKDNQVKLYKQRIDTLYDISKTVNTDDANVRKHVWLQLMLASYSLLDIKTEDLESLDKINEELTAEINKLVKYNIHSSELYLGIYIK
;
A
#
# COMPACT_ATOMS: atom_id res chain seq x y z
N MET A 1 25.63 30.06 26.46
CA MET A 1 26.84 30.88 26.22
C MET A 1 27.47 30.41 24.93
N SER A 2 27.63 31.35 23.99
CA SER A 2 28.39 31.38 22.71
C SER A 2 28.34 30.13 21.80
N ALA A 3 27.70 30.15 20.63
CA ALA A 3 27.90 30.97 19.42
C ALA A 3 28.95 30.40 18.43
N GLU A 4 28.41 30.08 17.24
CA GLU A 4 28.98 30.21 15.89
C GLU A 4 30.27 29.46 15.47
N SER A 5 30.10 28.55 14.51
CA SER A 5 30.90 28.60 13.29
C SER A 5 30.12 27.99 12.12
N THR A 6 29.54 28.88 11.34
CA THR A 6 29.05 28.71 9.97
C THR A 6 30.21 28.29 9.07
N LYS A 7 30.11 27.12 8.42
CA LYS A 7 30.93 26.79 7.26
C LYS A 7 30.01 26.47 6.09
N ALA A 8 29.88 27.47 5.22
CA ALA A 8 29.27 27.37 3.91
C ALA A 8 29.93 26.22 3.12
N LEU A 9 29.15 25.21 2.76
CA LEU A 9 29.53 24.28 1.71
C LEU A 9 28.94 24.79 0.39
N LYS A 10 29.87 25.05 -0.53
CA LYS A 10 29.63 25.47 -1.90
C LYS A 10 28.60 24.56 -2.57
N VAL A 11 27.56 25.18 -3.11
CA VAL A 11 26.74 24.63 -4.19
C VAL A 11 27.70 24.30 -5.33
N GLN A 12 27.81 23.02 -5.66
CA GLN A 12 28.42 22.57 -6.90
C GLN A 12 27.25 22.34 -7.86
N ASP A 13 27.11 23.25 -8.81
CA ASP A 13 26.08 23.25 -9.83
C ASP A 13 26.07 21.90 -10.58
N CYS A 14 24.98 21.15 -10.43
CA CYS A 14 24.61 20.12 -11.39
C CYS A 14 23.85 20.80 -12.51
N GLU A 15 24.59 21.26 -13.51
CA GLU A 15 24.04 21.67 -14.81
C GLU A 15 23.30 20.49 -15.45
N LEU A 16 21.97 20.55 -15.40
CA LEU A 16 21.04 19.97 -16.36
C LEU A 16 19.67 20.56 -15.97
N PHE A 17 18.83 20.88 -16.96
CA PHE A 17 17.46 21.37 -16.82
C PHE A 17 17.27 22.90 -16.84
N ASP A 18 17.52 23.49 -18.00
CA ASP A 18 16.69 24.59 -18.52
C ASP A 18 16.20 24.23 -19.93
N SER A 19 14.87 24.16 -20.08
CA SER A 19 14.09 24.50 -21.30
C SER A 19 12.74 23.77 -21.29
N ALA A 20 11.77 24.35 -20.57
CA ALA A 20 10.39 24.32 -21.00
C ALA A 20 10.18 25.58 -21.85
N ASN A 21 10.22 25.44 -23.18
CA ASN A 21 9.60 26.34 -24.16
C ASN A 21 9.97 25.88 -25.58
N ALA A 22 9.13 25.04 -26.19
CA ALA A 22 8.89 24.96 -27.64
C ALA A 22 8.03 23.72 -27.99
N PHE A 23 6.74 23.72 -27.64
CA PHE A 23 5.77 22.82 -28.28
C PHE A 23 4.41 23.52 -28.38
N VAL A 24 4.35 24.51 -29.27
CA VAL A 24 3.10 25.05 -29.80
C VAL A 24 3.23 25.02 -31.32
N THR A 25 3.00 23.86 -31.92
CA THR A 25 2.60 23.67 -33.34
C THR A 25 2.50 22.17 -33.58
N GLU A 26 1.34 21.59 -33.29
CA GLU A 26 0.83 20.32 -33.88
C GLU A 26 -0.54 19.88 -33.30
N ALA A 27 -1.19 20.73 -32.49
CA ALA A 27 -2.45 20.40 -31.82
C ALA A 27 -3.75 20.61 -32.65
N GLU A 28 -3.68 20.94 -33.94
CA GLU A 28 -4.88 21.34 -34.71
C GLU A 28 -5.52 20.26 -35.62
N GLU A 29 -5.01 19.03 -35.68
CA GLU A 29 -5.65 17.96 -36.47
C GLU A 29 -6.13 16.78 -35.62
N SER A 30 -7.11 16.97 -34.73
CA SER A 30 -7.97 15.84 -34.30
C SER A 30 -9.29 16.26 -33.64
N THR A 31 -10.07 17.11 -34.30
CA THR A 31 -11.51 17.22 -34.00
C THR A 31 -12.32 16.54 -35.09
N LYS A 32 -12.57 15.23 -34.92
CA LYS A 32 -13.84 14.54 -35.31
C LYS A 32 -13.73 13.02 -35.07
N SER A 33 -14.62 12.55 -34.19
CA SER A 33 -15.29 11.24 -34.15
C SER A 33 -14.84 10.19 -35.17
N ASP A 34 -14.29 9.07 -34.67
CA ASP A 34 -14.81 7.74 -35.04
C ASP A 34 -14.35 6.65 -34.05
N ARG A 35 -15.34 6.01 -33.41
CA ARG A 35 -15.20 4.82 -32.57
C ARG A 35 -15.17 3.58 -33.46
N THR A 36 -14.03 3.32 -34.08
CA THR A 36 -13.67 1.99 -34.58
C THR A 36 -12.19 2.01 -34.87
N THR A 37 -11.48 1.03 -34.32
CA THR A 37 -10.12 0.54 -34.63
C THR A 37 -9.47 1.14 -35.88
N ARG A 38 -9.10 2.43 -35.85
CA ARG A 38 -8.15 2.97 -36.82
C ARG A 38 -6.81 2.38 -36.43
N SER A 39 -6.42 1.34 -37.17
CA SER A 39 -5.04 0.89 -37.27
C SER A 39 -4.14 2.12 -37.27
N ILE A 40 -3.50 2.39 -36.14
CA ILE A 40 -2.41 3.36 -36.09
C ILE A 40 -1.33 2.70 -36.93
N THR A 41 -1.24 3.13 -38.18
CA THR A 41 -0.28 2.61 -39.13
C THR A 41 1.09 3.09 -38.68
N ILE A 42 1.79 2.27 -37.89
CA ILE A 42 3.16 2.56 -37.52
C ILE A 42 3.99 2.30 -38.76
N LYS A 43 4.40 3.39 -39.39
CA LYS A 43 4.81 3.40 -40.79
C LYS A 43 6.18 2.74 -40.99
N TYR A 44 7.04 2.73 -39.96
CA TYR A 44 8.38 2.12 -40.00
C TYR A 44 8.84 1.72 -38.59
N ILE A 45 8.65 0.45 -38.20
CA ILE A 45 9.39 -0.15 -37.08
C ILE A 45 10.39 -1.14 -37.66
N ASN A 46 11.62 -1.08 -37.17
CA ASN A 46 12.65 -2.04 -37.52
C ASN A 46 12.29 -3.44 -36.98
N LYS A 47 12.22 -4.42 -37.89
CA LYS A 47 11.83 -5.81 -37.58
C LYS A 47 12.75 -6.47 -36.55
N GLU A 48 14.03 -6.09 -36.51
CA GLU A 48 14.99 -6.63 -35.56
C GLU A 48 14.67 -6.19 -34.13
N TYR A 49 14.23 -4.94 -33.94
CA TYR A 49 13.79 -4.43 -32.63
C TYR A 49 12.51 -5.14 -32.17
N CYS A 50 11.55 -5.38 -33.06
CA CYS A 50 10.36 -6.19 -32.74
C CYS A 50 10.72 -7.62 -32.35
N ALA A 51 11.65 -8.26 -33.06
CA ALA A 51 12.08 -9.62 -32.76
C ALA A 51 12.73 -9.70 -31.37
N LEU A 52 13.60 -8.74 -31.04
CA LEU A 52 14.25 -8.65 -29.73
C LEU A 52 13.24 -8.36 -28.61
N LEU A 53 12.27 -7.49 -28.84
CA LEU A 53 11.18 -7.23 -27.89
C LEU A 53 10.38 -8.49 -27.60
N LYS A 54 10.05 -9.26 -28.64
CA LYS A 54 9.34 -10.54 -28.48
C LYS A 54 10.16 -11.56 -27.70
N LEU A 55 11.44 -11.71 -28.01
CA LEU A 55 12.35 -12.59 -27.28
C LEU A 55 12.41 -12.21 -25.79
N THR A 56 12.59 -10.92 -25.50
CA THR A 56 12.69 -10.42 -24.12
C THR A 56 11.39 -10.61 -23.35
N PHE A 57 10.24 -10.38 -23.99
CA PHE A 57 8.92 -10.59 -23.41
C PHE A 57 8.65 -12.08 -23.13
N ASP A 58 8.99 -12.97 -24.06
CA ASP A 58 8.83 -14.41 -23.85
C ASP A 58 9.73 -14.91 -22.72
N LEU A 59 10.95 -14.38 -22.58
CA LEU A 59 11.86 -14.66 -21.47
C LEU A 59 11.26 -14.22 -20.12
N GLU A 60 10.79 -12.98 -19.99
CA GLU A 60 10.16 -12.48 -18.75
C GLU A 60 8.95 -13.35 -18.36
N ARG A 61 8.11 -13.72 -19.34
CA ARG A 61 6.95 -14.57 -19.10
C ARG A 61 7.33 -15.96 -18.62
N ASN A 62 8.37 -16.56 -19.19
CA ASN A 62 8.84 -17.89 -18.78
C ASN A 62 9.40 -17.85 -17.36
N ILE A 63 10.23 -16.86 -17.03
CA ILE A 63 10.77 -16.65 -15.68
C ILE A 63 9.63 -16.46 -14.67
N THR A 64 8.61 -15.66 -15.00
CA THR A 64 7.46 -15.42 -14.13
C THR A 64 6.65 -16.71 -13.85
N ARG A 65 6.57 -17.62 -14.83
CA ARG A 65 5.89 -18.93 -14.66
C ARG A 65 6.67 -19.89 -13.77
N GLU A 66 7.97 -19.68 -13.62
CA GLU A 66 8.86 -20.47 -12.78
C GLU A 66 9.15 -19.78 -11.43
N ASP A 67 8.19 -19.00 -10.93
CA ASP A 67 8.28 -18.27 -9.67
C ASP A 67 9.52 -17.37 -9.57
N ASN A 68 9.88 -16.74 -10.69
CA ASN A 68 11.05 -15.88 -10.84
C ASN A 68 12.41 -16.58 -10.61
N ARG A 69 12.45 -17.91 -10.72
CA ARG A 69 13.70 -18.68 -10.67
C ARG A 69 14.40 -18.64 -12.03
N LEU A 70 15.71 -18.34 -12.00
CA LEU A 70 16.54 -18.32 -13.20
C LEU A 70 17.17 -19.71 -13.41
N SER A 71 16.80 -20.39 -14.48
CA SER A 71 17.48 -21.59 -14.96
C SER A 71 18.78 -21.24 -15.70
N ALA A 72 19.62 -22.23 -15.99
CA ALA A 72 20.83 -22.03 -16.81
C ALA A 72 20.46 -21.45 -18.20
N ASP A 73 19.42 -21.99 -18.82
CA ASP A 73 18.90 -21.56 -20.12
C ASP A 73 18.39 -20.12 -20.07
N HIS A 74 17.72 -19.72 -18.97
CA HIS A 74 17.29 -18.33 -18.76
C HIS A 74 18.49 -17.38 -18.69
N ILE A 75 19.56 -17.77 -17.99
CA ILE A 75 20.77 -16.95 -17.86
C ILE A 75 21.49 -16.82 -19.20
N GLU A 76 21.57 -17.88 -19.99
CA GLU A 76 22.16 -17.84 -21.33
C GLU A 76 21.36 -16.93 -22.26
N THR A 77 20.05 -17.11 -22.32
CA THR A 77 19.14 -16.27 -23.13
C THR A 77 19.21 -14.80 -22.71
N LEU A 78 19.30 -14.53 -21.40
CA LEU A 78 19.45 -13.17 -20.86
C LEU A 78 20.74 -12.52 -21.33
N ARG A 79 21.89 -13.23 -21.25
CA ARG A 79 23.19 -12.73 -21.72
C ARG A 79 23.19 -12.42 -23.22
N GLU A 80 22.60 -13.29 -24.02
CA GLU A 80 22.46 -13.06 -25.46
C GLU A 80 21.61 -11.82 -25.74
N THR A 81 20.46 -11.71 -25.06
CA THR A 81 19.55 -10.56 -25.17
C THR A 81 20.28 -9.26 -24.81
N GLU A 82 21.03 -9.22 -23.71
CA GLU A 82 21.81 -8.04 -23.29
C GLU A 82 22.87 -7.64 -24.31
N MET A 83 23.54 -8.62 -24.92
CA MET A 83 24.53 -8.37 -25.97
C MET A 83 23.87 -7.72 -27.20
N GLN A 84 22.72 -8.24 -27.62
CA GLN A 84 21.95 -7.67 -28.72
C GLN A 84 21.47 -6.25 -28.38
N VAL A 85 20.91 -6.02 -27.19
CA VAL A 85 20.47 -4.68 -26.73
C VAL A 85 21.61 -3.67 -26.77
N LYS A 86 22.81 -4.03 -26.31
CA LYS A 86 24.00 -3.15 -26.38
C LYS A 86 24.38 -2.80 -27.82
N ARG A 87 24.33 -3.77 -28.73
CA ARG A 87 24.58 -3.55 -30.16
C ARG A 87 23.54 -2.62 -30.78
N PHE A 88 22.26 -2.84 -30.49
CA PHE A 88 21.17 -1.98 -30.96
C PHE A 88 21.26 -0.57 -30.38
N HIS A 89 21.62 -0.42 -29.11
CA HIS A 89 21.81 0.90 -28.49
C HIS A 89 22.98 1.68 -29.13
N HIS A 90 24.08 0.99 -29.45
CA HIS A 90 25.21 1.61 -30.15
C HIS A 90 24.83 2.05 -31.57
N THR A 91 24.09 1.21 -32.29
CA THR A 91 23.58 1.51 -33.66
C THR A 91 22.54 2.63 -33.64
N PHE A 92 21.69 2.65 -32.61
CA PHE A 92 20.70 3.70 -32.39
C PHE A 92 21.35 5.09 -32.21
N ASN A 93 22.46 5.17 -31.48
CA ASN A 93 23.17 6.43 -31.27
C ASN A 93 23.97 6.90 -32.50
N SER A 94 24.17 6.06 -33.52
CA SER A 94 24.94 6.37 -34.73
C SER A 94 24.10 6.63 -35.97
N GLN A 95 22.78 6.45 -35.91
CA GLN A 95 21.82 6.71 -36.98
C GLN A 95 20.73 7.70 -36.50
N ASP A 96 20.05 8.40 -37.42
CA ASP A 96 18.78 9.11 -37.15
C ASP A 96 17.69 8.06 -36.88
N ALA A 97 17.74 7.46 -35.69
CA ALA A 97 16.89 6.35 -35.34
C ALA A 97 15.42 6.79 -35.25
N HIS A 98 14.53 5.97 -35.82
CA HIS A 98 13.12 6.29 -35.88
C HIS A 98 12.50 6.40 -34.48
N PHE A 99 11.54 7.32 -34.35
CA PHE A 99 10.82 7.59 -33.10
C PHE A 99 10.31 6.31 -32.42
N ASP A 100 9.69 5.40 -33.18
CA ASP A 100 9.10 4.17 -32.66
C ASP A 100 10.14 3.14 -32.20
N ASP A 101 11.30 3.05 -32.88
CA ASP A 101 12.39 2.15 -32.49
C ASP A 101 12.97 2.54 -31.11
N SER A 102 13.00 3.85 -30.81
CA SER A 102 13.43 4.34 -29.50
C SER A 102 12.52 3.89 -28.35
N ILE A 103 11.21 3.84 -28.60
CA ILE A 103 10.20 3.41 -27.63
C ILE A 103 10.27 1.90 -27.42
N ILE A 104 10.46 1.13 -28.49
CA ILE A 104 10.65 -0.32 -28.40
C ILE A 104 11.91 -0.66 -27.61
N LEU A 105 13.03 0.01 -27.92
CA LEU A 105 14.27 -0.18 -27.17
C LEU A 105 14.11 0.19 -25.69
N ALA A 106 13.40 1.29 -25.38
CA ALA A 106 13.08 1.66 -24.00
C ALA A 106 12.25 0.57 -23.30
N HIS A 107 11.26 0.00 -23.98
CA HIS A 107 10.44 -1.07 -23.42
C HIS A 107 11.28 -2.35 -23.17
N ILE A 108 12.23 -2.69 -24.05
CA ILE A 108 13.16 -3.81 -23.81
C ILE A 108 13.98 -3.56 -22.54
N TYR A 109 14.52 -2.35 -22.35
CA TYR A 109 15.22 -2.00 -21.11
C TYR A 109 14.32 -2.08 -19.87
N LEU A 110 13.05 -1.69 -19.97
CA LEU A 110 12.07 -1.84 -18.90
C LEU A 110 11.86 -3.32 -18.55
N THR A 111 11.68 -4.20 -19.55
CA THR A 111 11.51 -5.63 -19.35
C THR A 111 12.75 -6.26 -18.70
N LEU A 112 13.96 -5.88 -19.14
CA LEU A 112 15.20 -6.33 -18.50
C LEU A 112 15.28 -5.89 -17.04
N ALA A 113 14.94 -4.62 -16.75
CA ALA A 113 14.90 -4.13 -15.39
C ALA A 113 13.94 -4.94 -14.50
N ASN A 114 12.76 -5.29 -15.00
CA ASN A 114 11.81 -6.15 -14.28
C ASN A 114 12.38 -7.54 -13.99
N ILE A 115 13.05 -8.17 -14.95
CA ILE A 115 13.68 -9.49 -14.76
C ILE A 115 14.70 -9.43 -13.62
N TYR A 116 15.59 -8.44 -13.64
CA TYR A 116 16.61 -8.26 -12.60
C TYR A 116 16.01 -7.91 -11.24
N TYR A 117 14.97 -7.07 -11.21
CA TYR A 117 14.28 -6.71 -9.97
C TYR A 117 13.49 -7.88 -9.37
N ALA A 118 12.80 -8.68 -10.19
CA ALA A 118 11.97 -9.81 -9.75
C ALA A 118 12.81 -11.01 -9.27
N GLY A 119 13.99 -11.24 -9.85
CA GLY A 119 14.91 -12.31 -9.45
C GLY A 119 15.64 -12.08 -8.12
N THR A 120 15.27 -11.10 -7.31
CA THR A 120 15.97 -10.73 -6.05
C THR A 120 15.71 -11.67 -4.88
N THR A 121 14.94 -12.75 -5.07
CA THR A 121 14.64 -13.74 -4.02
C THR A 121 15.85 -14.58 -3.60
N ASP A 122 16.98 -14.49 -4.29
CA ASP A 122 18.23 -15.18 -3.95
C ASP A 122 19.19 -14.27 -3.17
N ILE A 123 19.46 -14.65 -1.91
CA ILE A 123 20.05 -13.80 -0.85
C ILE A 123 21.51 -13.41 -1.16
N THR A 124 22.20 -14.15 -2.02
CA THR A 124 23.64 -13.98 -2.27
C THR A 124 23.96 -12.80 -3.19
N ASN A 125 23.12 -12.45 -4.17
CA ASN A 125 23.38 -11.38 -5.16
C ASN A 125 22.26 -10.33 -5.29
N GLY A 126 21.32 -10.28 -4.34
CA GLY A 126 20.12 -9.42 -4.43
C GLY A 126 20.41 -7.93 -4.67
N LYS A 127 21.41 -7.35 -3.97
CA LYS A 127 21.76 -5.93 -4.13
C LYS A 127 22.37 -5.61 -5.51
N GLU A 128 23.23 -6.47 -6.04
CA GLU A 128 23.84 -6.27 -7.36
C GLU A 128 22.77 -6.23 -8.46
N ARG A 129 21.79 -7.14 -8.38
CA ARG A 129 20.65 -7.17 -9.32
C ARG A 129 19.81 -5.90 -9.26
N ILE A 130 19.60 -5.33 -8.06
CA ILE A 130 18.88 -4.06 -7.90
C ILE A 130 19.64 -2.91 -8.58
N TYR A 131 20.98 -2.86 -8.48
CA TYR A 131 21.78 -1.87 -9.19
C TYR A 131 21.75 -2.06 -10.71
N ILE A 132 21.75 -3.30 -11.21
CA ILE A 132 21.59 -3.58 -12.64
C ILE A 132 20.22 -3.11 -13.13
N ALA A 133 19.14 -3.41 -12.39
CA ALA A 133 17.80 -2.93 -12.70
C ALA A 133 17.74 -1.41 -12.72
N LYS A 134 18.36 -0.73 -11.75
CA LYS A 134 18.49 0.74 -11.71
C LYS A 134 19.12 1.30 -12.98
N GLU A 135 20.21 0.70 -13.45
CA GLU A 135 20.90 1.17 -14.65
C GLU A 135 20.05 0.97 -15.91
N TYR A 136 19.37 -0.18 -16.05
CA TYR A 136 18.44 -0.39 -17.17
C TYR A 136 17.26 0.58 -17.17
N LEU A 137 16.71 0.90 -16.00
CA LEU A 137 15.66 1.92 -15.89
C LEU A 137 16.18 3.31 -16.28
N ARG A 138 17.43 3.65 -15.92
CA ARG A 138 18.07 4.90 -16.34
C ARG A 138 18.18 4.99 -17.86
N GLN A 139 18.55 3.90 -18.53
CA GLN A 139 18.60 3.85 -20.00
C GLN A 139 17.20 3.95 -20.62
N CYS A 140 16.20 3.27 -20.06
CA CYS A 140 14.81 3.38 -20.49
C CYS A 140 14.30 4.83 -20.43
N VAL A 141 14.44 5.49 -19.28
CA VAL A 141 14.01 6.89 -19.10
C VAL A 141 14.78 7.82 -20.03
N LYS A 142 16.07 7.59 -20.26
CA LYS A 142 16.88 8.39 -21.20
C LYS A 142 16.35 8.32 -22.64
N LEU A 143 15.95 7.13 -23.12
CA LEU A 143 15.41 6.94 -24.47
C LEU A 143 14.03 7.59 -24.66
N LEU A 144 13.24 7.65 -23.59
CA LEU A 144 11.90 8.25 -23.57
C LEU A 144 11.91 9.77 -23.37
N LYS A 145 13.08 10.38 -23.11
CA LYS A 145 13.20 11.82 -22.91
C LYS A 145 12.64 12.62 -24.09
N GLY A 146 11.76 13.57 -23.82
CA GLY A 146 11.06 14.38 -24.81
C GLY A 146 9.88 13.68 -25.49
N LYS A 147 9.55 12.44 -25.11
CA LYS A 147 8.46 11.64 -25.66
C LYS A 147 7.46 11.20 -24.59
N GLU A 148 7.62 11.66 -23.35
CA GLU A 148 6.97 11.11 -22.16
C GLU A 148 5.44 11.13 -22.22
N LEU A 149 4.87 12.10 -22.93
CA LEU A 149 3.43 12.29 -23.10
C LEU A 149 2.90 11.79 -24.45
N ASP A 150 3.74 11.25 -25.34
CA ASP A 150 3.25 10.63 -26.58
C ASP A 150 2.45 9.37 -26.22
N ARG A 151 1.30 9.19 -26.85
CA ARG A 151 0.41 8.05 -26.63
C ARG A 151 1.10 6.69 -26.77
N ARG A 152 2.19 6.57 -27.54
CA ARG A 152 2.99 5.35 -27.73
C ARG A 152 4.02 5.13 -26.61
N ALA A 153 4.43 6.19 -25.92
CA ALA A 153 5.50 6.17 -24.94
C ALA A 153 4.98 6.26 -23.50
N VAL A 154 3.88 6.98 -23.25
CA VAL A 154 3.39 7.34 -21.91
C VAL A 154 3.23 6.13 -20.97
N LEU A 155 2.73 5.01 -21.49
CA LEU A 155 2.56 3.81 -20.68
C LEU A 155 3.92 3.23 -20.24
N THR A 156 4.87 3.09 -21.16
CA THR A 156 6.23 2.64 -20.86
C THR A 156 6.93 3.61 -19.90
N THR A 157 6.74 4.94 -20.09
CA THR A 157 7.28 5.96 -19.20
C THR A 157 6.78 5.79 -17.77
N LEU A 158 5.46 5.71 -17.55
CA LEU A 158 4.90 5.56 -16.20
C LEU A 158 5.28 4.22 -15.57
N GLN A 159 5.35 3.14 -16.36
CA GLN A 159 5.84 1.85 -15.87
C GLN A 159 7.29 1.94 -15.39
N ALA A 160 8.18 2.56 -16.19
CA ALA A 160 9.58 2.74 -15.82
C ALA A 160 9.71 3.55 -14.52
N LEU A 161 8.99 4.67 -14.39
CA LEU A 161 9.00 5.46 -13.16
C LEU A 161 8.47 4.68 -11.94
N CYS A 162 7.42 3.86 -12.12
CA CYS A 162 6.89 3.02 -11.05
C CYS A 162 7.88 1.94 -10.60
N VAL A 163 8.61 1.32 -11.52
CA VAL A 163 9.63 0.31 -11.18
C VAL A 163 10.85 0.99 -10.55
N SER A 164 11.28 2.16 -11.08
CA SER A 164 12.34 2.97 -10.48
C SER A 164 12.02 3.33 -9.04
N ARG A 165 10.78 3.75 -8.75
CA ARG A 165 10.31 4.03 -7.39
C ARG A 165 10.60 2.86 -6.45
N ASN A 166 10.24 1.64 -6.85
CA ASN A 166 10.44 0.45 -6.04
C ASN A 166 11.93 0.15 -5.83
N VAL A 167 12.76 0.31 -6.86
CA VAL A 167 14.23 0.17 -6.78
C VAL A 167 14.84 1.17 -5.81
N TYR A 168 14.43 2.44 -5.86
CA TYR A 168 14.95 3.48 -4.96
C TYR A 168 14.58 3.23 -3.49
N ILE A 169 13.39 2.69 -3.22
CA ILE A 169 12.98 2.31 -1.85
C ILE A 169 13.89 1.21 -1.29
N GLU A 170 14.14 0.16 -2.08
CA GLU A 170 15.03 -0.95 -1.67
C GLU A 170 16.47 -0.48 -1.44
N LEU A 171 16.93 0.52 -2.21
CA LEU A 171 18.22 1.16 -2.04
C LEU A 171 18.25 2.24 -0.94
N GLN A 172 17.10 2.55 -0.32
CA GLN A 172 16.94 3.61 0.67
C GLN A 172 17.29 5.02 0.15
N GLU A 173 17.11 5.23 -1.15
CA GLU A 173 17.33 6.50 -1.86
C GLU A 173 16.02 7.32 -1.85
N ILE A 174 15.75 7.97 -0.71
CA ILE A 174 14.45 8.61 -0.43
C ILE A 174 14.17 9.79 -1.37
N GLU A 175 15.17 10.63 -1.69
CA GLU A 175 14.93 11.83 -2.49
C GLU A 175 14.61 11.47 -3.96
N GLU A 176 15.33 10.51 -4.51
CA GLU A 176 15.12 9.95 -5.84
C GLU A 176 13.74 9.30 -5.94
N TRP A 177 13.36 8.54 -4.92
CA TRP A 177 12.02 7.97 -4.77
C TRP A 177 10.93 9.07 -4.80
N LYS A 178 11.09 10.16 -4.03
CA LYS A 178 10.13 11.29 -4.02
C LYS A 178 10.05 11.94 -5.40
N GLN A 179 11.18 12.14 -6.06
CA GLN A 179 11.26 12.77 -7.37
C GLN A 179 10.55 11.94 -8.46
N VAL A 180 10.82 10.64 -8.55
CA VAL A 180 10.17 9.78 -9.56
C VAL A 180 8.68 9.65 -9.32
N THR A 181 8.26 9.65 -8.05
CA THR A 181 6.84 9.60 -7.70
C THR A 181 6.12 10.89 -8.12
N ARG A 182 6.72 12.06 -7.88
CA ARG A 182 6.20 13.35 -8.36
C ARG A 182 6.03 13.36 -9.88
N LYS A 183 7.06 12.97 -10.63
CA LYS A 183 7.01 12.89 -12.10
C LYS A 183 5.92 11.94 -12.60
N THR A 184 5.71 10.82 -11.92
CA THR A 184 4.64 9.86 -12.26
C THR A 184 3.26 10.53 -12.18
N LEU A 185 3.01 11.32 -11.14
CA LEU A 185 1.75 12.06 -10.97
C LEU A 185 1.61 13.16 -12.03
N GLU A 186 2.68 13.94 -12.25
CA GLU A 186 2.71 15.03 -13.24
C GLU A 186 2.41 14.52 -14.65
N TYR A 187 3.13 13.49 -15.11
CA TYR A 187 2.93 12.94 -16.45
C TYR A 187 1.55 12.33 -16.64
N TYR A 188 1.01 11.65 -15.63
CA TYR A 188 -0.37 11.16 -15.69
C TYR A 188 -1.37 12.33 -15.84
N TRP A 189 -1.24 13.38 -15.04
CA TRP A 189 -2.16 14.52 -15.12
C TRP A 189 -2.01 15.34 -16.40
N MET A 190 -0.78 15.51 -16.89
CA MET A 190 -0.53 16.20 -18.16
C MET A 190 -1.12 15.41 -19.32
N TYR A 191 -0.92 14.10 -19.37
CA TYR A 191 -1.44 13.25 -20.44
C TYR A 191 -2.97 13.15 -20.43
N THR A 192 -3.57 13.01 -19.25
CA THR A 192 -5.03 12.86 -19.12
C THR A 192 -5.77 14.20 -19.14
N GLU A 193 -5.03 15.32 -19.07
CA GLU A 193 -5.58 16.67 -18.82
C GLU A 193 -6.53 16.72 -17.62
N LYS A 194 -6.35 15.80 -16.65
CA LYS A 194 -7.23 15.59 -15.48
C LYS A 194 -8.69 15.28 -15.86
N LYS A 195 -8.94 14.73 -17.05
CA LYS A 195 -10.25 14.30 -17.55
C LYS A 195 -10.38 12.77 -17.46
N ASP A 196 -11.61 12.29 -17.28
CA ASP A 196 -11.89 10.84 -17.23
C ASP A 196 -11.77 10.17 -18.61
N ASN A 197 -12.07 10.94 -19.67
CA ASN A 197 -11.96 10.54 -21.06
C ASN A 197 -10.70 11.18 -21.66
N TYR A 198 -9.70 10.35 -21.93
CA TYR A 198 -8.42 10.75 -22.53
C TYR A 198 -8.04 9.76 -23.64
N PRO A 199 -7.15 10.14 -24.58
CA PRO A 199 -6.70 9.23 -25.63
C PRO A 199 -6.03 7.99 -25.03
N HIS A 200 -6.51 6.80 -25.37
CA HIS A 200 -5.92 5.58 -24.83
C HIS A 200 -4.46 5.40 -25.28
N PRO A 201 -3.58 4.94 -24.39
CA PRO A 201 -2.20 4.66 -24.74
C PRO A 201 -2.13 3.54 -25.78
N VAL A 202 -1.16 3.65 -26.69
CA VAL A 202 -0.85 2.59 -27.64
C VAL A 202 0.02 1.56 -26.94
N TYR A 203 -0.44 0.32 -26.96
CA TYR A 203 0.31 -0.77 -26.34
C TYR A 203 1.41 -1.28 -27.26
N ILE A 204 2.66 -0.97 -26.90
CA ILE A 204 3.83 -1.24 -27.77
C ILE A 204 4.05 -2.73 -28.07
N LEU A 205 3.63 -3.62 -27.16
CA LEU A 205 3.70 -5.06 -27.39
C LEU A 205 2.73 -5.50 -28.50
N ALA A 206 1.50 -4.95 -28.51
CA ALA A 206 0.54 -5.23 -29.58
C ALA A 206 1.03 -4.70 -30.94
N VAL A 207 1.68 -3.53 -30.93
CA VAL A 207 2.37 -2.96 -32.09
C VAL A 207 3.43 -3.89 -32.66
N ALA A 208 4.20 -4.56 -31.81
CA ALA A 208 5.22 -5.53 -32.20
C ALA A 208 4.63 -6.89 -32.64
N GLY A 209 3.30 -7.01 -32.76
CA GLY A 209 2.62 -8.25 -33.13
C GLY A 209 2.52 -9.27 -31.99
N ILE A 210 2.74 -8.86 -30.75
CA ILE A 210 2.59 -9.73 -29.57
C ILE A 210 1.12 -9.68 -29.14
N VAL A 211 0.41 -10.77 -29.38
CA VAL A 211 -1.02 -10.89 -29.03
C VAL A 211 -1.13 -11.14 -27.52
N ILE A 212 -1.73 -10.18 -26.81
CA ILE A 212 -2.00 -10.27 -25.37
C ILE A 212 -3.50 -10.14 -25.17
N ASN A 213 -4.12 -11.17 -24.59
CA ASN A 213 -5.55 -11.19 -24.30
C ASN A 213 -5.86 -10.43 -23.00
N ARG A 214 -5.68 -9.10 -23.02
CA ARG A 214 -5.94 -8.20 -21.88
C ARG A 214 -6.38 -6.83 -22.38
N ASN A 215 -7.31 -6.20 -21.66
CA ASN A 215 -7.66 -4.80 -21.90
C ASN A 215 -6.58 -3.87 -21.31
N TYR A 216 -5.82 -3.18 -22.17
CA TYR A 216 -4.78 -2.22 -21.80
C TYR A 216 -5.28 -0.76 -21.77
N GLU A 217 -6.54 -0.53 -22.12
CA GLU A 217 -7.19 0.79 -22.18
C GLU A 217 -7.10 1.57 -20.86
N TYR A 218 -7.04 0.85 -19.75
CA TYR A 218 -7.03 1.39 -18.38
C TYR A 218 -5.71 1.15 -17.65
N ASP A 219 -4.65 0.69 -18.34
CA ASP A 219 -3.37 0.39 -17.68
C ASP A 219 -2.75 1.66 -17.07
N LEU A 220 -2.96 2.84 -17.66
CA LEU A 220 -2.56 4.12 -17.05
C LEU A 220 -3.30 4.39 -15.73
N ASP A 221 -4.62 4.21 -15.70
CA ASP A 221 -5.43 4.38 -14.49
C ASP A 221 -4.99 3.41 -13.38
N ILE A 222 -4.69 2.16 -13.75
CA ILE A 222 -4.21 1.13 -12.81
C ILE A 222 -2.83 1.52 -12.24
N LEU A 223 -1.89 1.96 -13.09
CA LEU A 223 -0.55 2.39 -12.64
C LEU A 223 -0.63 3.63 -11.73
N TYR A 224 -1.51 4.57 -12.06
CA TYR A 224 -1.74 5.74 -11.24
C TYR A 224 -2.42 5.35 -9.90
N ALA A 225 -3.39 4.44 -9.90
CA ALA A 225 -3.99 3.90 -8.67
C ALA A 225 -2.95 3.24 -7.76
N ARG A 226 -2.02 2.44 -8.31
CA ARG A 226 -0.89 1.85 -7.56
C ARG A 226 0.05 2.91 -6.99
N THR A 227 0.28 4.00 -7.73
CA THR A 227 1.13 5.10 -7.27
C THR A 227 0.47 5.85 -6.12
N LEU A 228 -0.83 6.14 -6.23
CA LEU A 228 -1.60 6.72 -5.14
C LEU A 228 -1.65 5.79 -3.92
N GLN A 229 -1.85 4.49 -4.14
CA GLN A 229 -1.82 3.48 -3.09
C GLN A 229 -0.53 3.56 -2.26
N PHE A 230 0.61 3.64 -2.94
CA PHE A 230 1.91 3.76 -2.29
C PHE A 230 2.00 5.03 -1.44
N LEU A 231 1.57 6.17 -1.99
CA LEU A 231 1.56 7.45 -1.28
C LEU A 231 0.64 7.44 -0.06
N MET A 232 -0.54 6.80 -0.16
CA MET A 232 -1.46 6.64 0.97
C MET A 232 -0.81 5.84 2.12
N LEU A 233 -0.06 4.79 1.79
CA LEU A 233 0.66 3.99 2.77
C LEU A 233 1.72 4.85 3.48
N TYR A 234 2.50 5.60 2.71
CA TYR A 234 3.54 6.47 3.24
C TYR A 234 2.96 7.58 4.13
N GLU A 235 1.91 8.26 3.69
CA GLU A 235 1.18 9.29 4.47
C GLU A 235 0.62 8.77 5.80
N TYR A 236 0.14 7.53 5.79
CA TYR A 236 -0.43 6.92 6.98
C TYR A 236 0.63 6.62 8.05
N TYR A 237 1.85 6.28 7.64
CA TYR A 237 2.92 5.86 8.57
C TYR A 237 3.99 6.92 8.85
N CYS A 238 4.28 7.82 7.92
CA CYS A 238 5.46 8.69 7.99
C CYS A 238 5.19 10.16 8.26
N ASP A 239 3.94 10.66 8.16
CA ASP A 239 3.54 12.07 8.42
C ASP A 239 4.52 13.12 7.85
N GLU A 240 5.13 12.80 6.70
CA GLU A 240 6.13 13.60 6.00
C GLU A 240 5.50 14.30 4.79
N TYR A 241 6.15 15.37 4.30
CA TYR A 241 5.70 16.10 3.13
C TYR A 241 5.58 15.19 1.89
N LEU A 242 4.35 15.05 1.38
CA LEU A 242 4.03 14.34 0.15
C LEU A 242 4.13 15.24 -1.08
N PRO A 243 4.39 14.66 -2.26
CA PRO A 243 4.33 15.38 -3.55
C PRO A 243 2.91 15.76 -3.99
N ILE A 244 1.89 15.38 -3.25
CA ILE A 244 0.47 15.65 -3.53
C ILE A 244 -0.26 15.94 -2.22
N ASP A 245 -1.21 16.87 -2.23
CA ASP A 245 -2.02 17.13 -1.06
C ASP A 245 -2.99 15.96 -0.77
N ASN A 246 -3.26 15.74 0.52
CA ASN A 246 -4.09 14.63 0.99
C ASN A 246 -5.50 14.62 0.39
N CYS A 247 -6.11 15.80 0.18
CA CYS A 247 -7.47 15.89 -0.35
C CYS A 247 -7.51 15.43 -1.81
N THR A 248 -6.59 15.93 -2.65
CA THR A 248 -6.47 15.52 -4.05
C THR A 248 -6.17 14.03 -4.16
N MET A 249 -5.24 13.50 -3.35
CA MET A 249 -4.94 12.06 -3.34
C MET A 249 -6.20 11.21 -3.04
N ILE A 250 -6.96 11.56 -2.00
CA ILE A 250 -8.19 10.83 -1.62
C ILE A 250 -9.24 10.92 -2.73
N MET A 251 -9.47 12.12 -3.29
CA MET A 251 -10.45 12.34 -4.36
C MET A 251 -10.10 11.56 -5.63
N CYS A 252 -8.85 11.65 -6.08
CA CYS A 252 -8.37 10.94 -7.27
C CYS A 252 -8.45 9.43 -7.09
N THR A 253 -8.03 8.91 -5.93
CA THR A 253 -8.11 7.47 -5.62
C THR A 253 -9.56 6.99 -5.67
N HIS A 254 -10.49 7.69 -5.01
CA HIS A 254 -11.91 7.33 -5.01
C HIS A 254 -12.49 7.31 -6.43
N LYS A 255 -12.25 8.37 -7.22
CA LYS A 255 -12.75 8.46 -8.61
C LYS A 255 -12.27 7.30 -9.47
N ILE A 256 -11.00 6.94 -9.38
CA ILE A 256 -10.44 5.85 -10.19
C ILE A 256 -10.93 4.48 -9.72
N LEU A 257 -11.03 4.24 -8.42
CA LEU A 257 -11.61 3.01 -7.90
C LEU A 257 -13.08 2.85 -8.35
N ASN A 258 -13.84 3.95 -8.37
CA ASN A 258 -15.22 3.97 -8.86
C ASN A 258 -15.29 3.70 -10.36
N LYS A 259 -14.39 4.31 -11.15
CA LYS A 259 -14.27 4.04 -12.60
C LYS A 259 -13.95 2.56 -12.87
N ILE A 260 -12.97 2.00 -12.16
CA ILE A 260 -12.56 0.59 -12.28
C ILE A 260 -13.70 -0.36 -11.89
N LEU A 261 -14.43 -0.05 -10.82
CA LEU A 261 -15.53 -0.86 -10.30
C LEU A 261 -16.71 -0.94 -11.29
N LYS A 262 -16.96 0.13 -12.06
CA LYS A 262 -18.06 0.18 -13.06
C LYS A 262 -17.80 -0.65 -14.30
N ALA A 263 -16.55 -1.02 -14.56
CA ALA A 263 -16.21 -1.84 -15.70
C ALA A 263 -16.47 -3.34 -15.41
N VAL A 264 -17.10 -4.02 -16.38
CA VAL A 264 -17.41 -5.45 -16.30
C VAL A 264 -16.72 -6.17 -17.46
N PRO A 265 -15.86 -7.18 -17.22
CA PRO A 265 -15.36 -7.61 -15.91
C PRO A 265 -14.43 -6.57 -15.26
N LEU A 266 -14.15 -6.74 -13.96
CA LEU A 266 -13.29 -5.83 -13.19
C LEU A 266 -11.93 -5.66 -13.89
N LEU A 267 -11.53 -4.42 -14.18
CA LEU A 267 -10.31 -4.10 -14.94
C LEU A 267 -9.02 -4.34 -14.14
N MET A 268 -9.13 -4.35 -12.82
CA MET A 268 -8.06 -4.60 -11.87
C MET A 268 -8.29 -5.94 -11.18
N LYS A 269 -7.22 -6.64 -10.78
CA LYS A 269 -7.36 -7.87 -10.01
C LYS A 269 -8.08 -7.59 -8.69
N TYR A 270 -8.99 -8.48 -8.29
CA TYR A 270 -9.76 -8.33 -7.06
C TYR A 270 -8.92 -7.99 -5.81
N PRO A 271 -7.83 -8.71 -5.49
CA PRO A 271 -7.04 -8.44 -4.28
C PRO A 271 -6.40 -7.06 -4.29
N GLU A 272 -6.02 -6.57 -5.48
CA GLU A 272 -5.41 -5.27 -5.64
C GLU A 272 -6.44 -4.16 -5.36
N TRP A 273 -7.63 -4.25 -5.98
CA TRP A 273 -8.71 -3.28 -5.75
C TRP A 273 -9.12 -3.23 -4.28
N VAL A 274 -9.26 -4.41 -3.64
CA VAL A 274 -9.57 -4.55 -2.21
C VAL A 274 -8.51 -3.85 -1.34
N THR A 275 -7.24 -4.04 -1.67
CA THR A 275 -6.13 -3.45 -0.92
C THR A 275 -6.17 -1.93 -0.99
N ILE A 276 -6.25 -1.35 -2.20
CA ILE A 276 -6.27 0.10 -2.40
C ILE A 276 -7.50 0.72 -1.71
N THR A 277 -8.68 0.12 -1.87
CA THR A 277 -9.94 0.62 -1.28
C THR A 277 -9.89 0.60 0.24
N SER A 278 -9.35 -0.48 0.82
CA SER A 278 -9.23 -0.60 2.27
C SER A 278 -8.19 0.36 2.87
N GLN A 279 -7.11 0.66 2.14
CA GLN A 279 -6.13 1.69 2.55
C GLN A 279 -6.70 3.10 2.47
N LEU A 280 -7.49 3.41 1.44
CA LEU A 280 -8.22 4.68 1.35
C LEU A 280 -9.14 4.88 2.56
N ALA A 281 -9.77 3.81 3.06
CA ALA A 281 -10.55 3.87 4.29
C ALA A 281 -9.73 4.27 5.52
N LEU A 282 -8.45 3.86 5.63
CA LEU A 282 -7.57 4.28 6.72
C LEU A 282 -7.30 5.79 6.70
N LEU A 283 -7.19 6.40 5.52
CA LEU A 283 -7.09 7.85 5.40
C LEU A 283 -8.38 8.55 5.82
N PHE A 284 -9.55 8.01 5.46
CA PHE A 284 -10.81 8.54 5.98
C PHE A 284 -10.90 8.44 7.51
N ILE A 285 -10.39 7.35 8.11
CA ILE A 285 -10.29 7.18 9.57
C ILE A 285 -9.34 8.22 10.19
N LYS A 286 -8.15 8.46 9.59
CA LYS A 286 -7.19 9.51 10.01
C LYS A 286 -7.88 10.88 10.03
N ASN A 287 -8.68 11.16 9.00
CA ASN A 287 -9.43 12.40 8.82
C ASN A 287 -10.83 12.44 9.49
N ARG A 288 -11.14 11.48 10.38
CA ARG A 288 -12.42 11.42 11.13
C ARG A 288 -13.69 11.33 10.26
N ARG A 289 -13.57 10.93 9.00
CA ARG A 289 -14.66 10.71 8.03
C ARG A 289 -15.19 9.28 8.13
N PHE A 290 -15.87 8.98 9.24
CA PHE A 290 -16.28 7.60 9.58
C PHE A 290 -17.29 7.01 8.60
N THR A 291 -18.23 7.81 8.08
CA THR A 291 -19.21 7.30 7.10
C THR A 291 -18.53 6.81 5.83
N GLU A 292 -17.60 7.58 5.28
CA GLU A 292 -16.83 7.21 4.09
C GLU A 292 -15.90 6.03 4.37
N ALA A 293 -15.20 6.03 5.50
CA ALA A 293 -14.36 4.92 5.91
C ALA A 293 -15.15 3.59 5.98
N ARG A 294 -16.30 3.61 6.66
CA ARG A 294 -17.20 2.46 6.79
C ARG A 294 -17.67 1.98 5.42
N HIS A 295 -18.04 2.92 4.54
CA HIS A 295 -18.51 2.59 3.20
C HIS A 295 -17.41 1.94 2.34
N HIS A 296 -16.17 2.44 2.41
CA HIS A 296 -15.04 1.87 1.67
C HIS A 296 -14.62 0.50 2.21
N LEU A 297 -14.61 0.30 3.53
CA LEU A 297 -14.35 -1.03 4.11
C LEU A 297 -15.45 -2.03 3.74
N ALA A 298 -16.72 -1.59 3.70
CA ALA A 298 -17.81 -2.44 3.26
C ALA A 298 -17.66 -2.84 1.78
N ALA A 299 -17.32 -1.88 0.91
CA ALA A 299 -17.04 -2.14 -0.50
C ALA A 299 -15.87 -3.11 -0.68
N ALA A 300 -14.78 -2.95 0.08
CA ALA A 300 -13.65 -3.87 0.07
C ALA A 300 -14.07 -5.30 0.50
N SER A 301 -14.86 -5.44 1.57
CA SER A 301 -15.41 -6.73 2.00
C SER A 301 -16.30 -7.37 0.93
N PHE A 302 -17.15 -6.58 0.27
CA PHE A 302 -18.03 -7.05 -0.80
C PHE A 302 -17.25 -7.53 -2.02
N VAL A 303 -16.25 -6.77 -2.48
CA VAL A 303 -15.41 -7.15 -3.62
C VAL A 303 -14.53 -8.35 -3.29
N ALA A 304 -14.06 -8.50 -2.04
CA ALA A 304 -13.39 -9.72 -1.58
C ALA A 304 -14.33 -10.94 -1.61
N LYS A 305 -15.61 -10.78 -1.26
CA LYS A 305 -16.61 -11.84 -1.40
C LYS A 305 -16.82 -12.22 -2.88
N LYS A 306 -16.92 -11.24 -3.79
CA LYS A 306 -16.99 -11.49 -5.24
C LYS A 306 -15.77 -12.26 -5.75
N PHE A 307 -14.56 -11.91 -5.30
CA PHE A 307 -13.35 -12.65 -5.64
C PHE A 307 -13.46 -14.14 -5.31
N TYR A 308 -13.97 -14.45 -4.10
CA TYR A 308 -14.18 -15.83 -3.69
C TYR A 308 -15.21 -16.55 -4.56
N GLU A 309 -16.35 -15.90 -4.83
CA GLU A 309 -17.44 -16.48 -5.61
C GLU A 309 -17.10 -16.67 -7.09
N GLU A 310 -16.33 -15.75 -7.67
CA GLU A 310 -16.04 -15.73 -9.10
C GLU A 310 -14.74 -16.45 -9.47
N GLU A 311 -13.68 -16.34 -8.66
CA GLU A 311 -12.38 -16.92 -9.01
C GLU A 311 -12.05 -18.22 -8.26
N LEU A 312 -12.54 -18.39 -7.01
CA LEU A 312 -12.24 -19.57 -6.19
C LEU A 312 -13.32 -20.66 -6.28
N MET A 313 -14.59 -20.29 -6.18
CA MET A 313 -15.73 -21.21 -6.23
C MET A 313 -15.95 -21.77 -7.65
N LYS A 314 -15.87 -20.91 -8.67
CA LYS A 314 -16.06 -21.29 -10.08
C LYS A 314 -14.80 -21.83 -10.75
N MET A 315 -13.72 -22.03 -10.00
CA MET A 315 -12.46 -22.54 -10.53
C MET A 315 -12.64 -23.97 -11.08
N ASP A 316 -12.21 -24.19 -12.34
CA ASP A 316 -12.21 -25.51 -12.96
C ASP A 316 -11.37 -26.51 -12.12
N LYS A 317 -11.89 -27.73 -11.96
CA LYS A 317 -11.22 -28.86 -11.29
C LYS A 317 -9.91 -29.25 -11.97
N ASN A 318 -9.73 -28.88 -13.23
CA ASN A 318 -8.52 -29.17 -14.01
C ASN A 318 -7.34 -28.23 -13.73
N LYS A 319 -7.51 -27.14 -12.96
CA LYS A 319 -6.37 -26.29 -12.58
C LYS A 319 -5.43 -27.01 -11.60
N LEU A 320 -4.12 -26.71 -11.73
CA LEU A 320 -3.08 -27.29 -10.88
C LEU A 320 -3.37 -26.99 -9.39
N PRO A 321 -3.29 -27.97 -8.47
CA PRO A 321 -3.55 -27.77 -7.04
C PRO A 321 -2.80 -26.59 -6.42
N THR A 322 -1.58 -26.33 -6.88
CA THR A 322 -0.72 -25.22 -6.42
C THR A 322 -1.35 -23.85 -6.70
N GLN A 323 -1.88 -23.61 -7.90
CA GLN A 323 -2.51 -22.34 -8.27
C GLN A 323 -3.76 -22.06 -7.44
N LYS A 324 -4.53 -23.11 -7.13
CA LYS A 324 -5.71 -22.99 -6.27
C LYS A 324 -5.32 -22.64 -4.83
N ALA A 325 -4.24 -23.23 -4.32
CA ALA A 325 -3.72 -22.93 -3.00
C ALA A 325 -3.21 -21.47 -2.91
N GLU A 326 -2.50 -20.98 -3.93
CA GLU A 326 -2.02 -19.59 -4.01
C GLU A 326 -3.16 -18.57 -4.03
N LEU A 327 -4.19 -18.79 -4.86
CA LEU A 327 -5.35 -17.90 -4.91
C LEU A 327 -6.12 -17.91 -3.59
N ARG A 328 -6.24 -19.08 -2.95
CA ARG A 328 -6.84 -19.19 -1.61
C ARG A 328 -6.03 -18.43 -0.57
N ASN A 329 -4.70 -18.52 -0.63
CA ASN A 329 -3.81 -17.78 0.26
C ASN A 329 -3.96 -16.27 0.05
N THR A 330 -4.06 -15.82 -1.21
CA THR A 330 -4.26 -14.41 -1.56
C THR A 330 -5.62 -13.90 -1.04
N TYR A 331 -6.67 -14.69 -1.19
CA TYR A 331 -7.98 -14.37 -0.62
C TYR A 331 -7.94 -14.26 0.91
N ASN A 332 -7.40 -15.28 1.59
CA ASN A 332 -7.32 -15.29 3.04
C ASN A 332 -6.51 -14.10 3.56
N LYS A 333 -5.40 -13.75 2.89
CA LYS A 333 -4.61 -12.56 3.19
C LYS A 333 -5.44 -11.29 3.08
N ALA A 334 -6.17 -11.11 1.98
CA ALA A 334 -7.03 -9.94 1.77
C ALA A 334 -8.12 -9.83 2.85
N VAL A 335 -8.75 -10.94 3.22
CA VAL A 335 -9.78 -10.96 4.28
C VAL A 335 -9.18 -10.60 5.65
N ALA A 336 -8.03 -11.17 6.01
CA ALA A 336 -7.33 -10.82 7.25
C ALA A 336 -6.94 -9.33 7.28
N ASP A 337 -6.41 -8.82 6.17
CA ASP A 337 -6.05 -7.41 6.00
C ASP A 337 -7.26 -6.47 6.12
N ILE A 338 -8.44 -6.88 5.63
CA ILE A 338 -9.69 -6.12 5.80
C ILE A 338 -10.15 -6.17 7.26
N ALA A 339 -10.08 -7.33 7.92
CA ALA A 339 -10.50 -7.50 9.30
C ALA A 339 -9.68 -6.62 10.26
N ILE A 340 -8.36 -6.54 10.07
CA ILE A 340 -7.48 -5.62 10.82
C ILE A 340 -7.91 -4.15 10.64
N LYS A 341 -8.31 -3.76 9.42
CA LYS A 341 -8.75 -2.38 9.14
C LYS A 341 -10.14 -2.07 9.72
N TRP A 342 -11.06 -3.04 9.72
CA TRP A 342 -12.32 -2.93 10.46
C TRP A 342 -12.10 -2.79 11.97
N ALA A 343 -11.17 -3.56 12.53
CA ALA A 343 -10.78 -3.42 13.93
C ALA A 343 -10.17 -2.04 14.22
N THR A 344 -9.32 -1.53 13.31
CA THR A 344 -8.75 -0.18 13.39
C THR A 344 -9.83 0.89 13.37
N TYR A 345 -10.82 0.76 12.48
CA TYR A 345 -12.00 1.63 12.42
C TYR A 345 -12.74 1.65 13.77
N GLY A 346 -13.09 0.49 14.30
CA GLY A 346 -13.84 0.39 15.56
C GLY A 346 -13.05 0.93 16.76
N ASN A 347 -11.75 0.66 16.82
CA ASN A 347 -10.86 1.21 17.83
C ASN A 347 -10.77 2.74 17.75
N LYS A 348 -10.64 3.32 16.54
CA LYS A 348 -10.59 4.77 16.38
C LYS A 348 -11.91 5.41 16.78
N LEU A 349 -13.04 4.78 16.44
CA LEU A 349 -14.37 5.23 16.83
C LEU A 349 -14.51 5.23 18.37
N LEU A 350 -14.12 4.14 19.05
CA LEU A 350 -14.09 4.07 20.51
C LEU A 350 -13.20 5.13 21.15
N CYS A 351 -12.00 5.35 20.60
CA CYS A 351 -11.03 6.32 21.11
C CYS A 351 -11.57 7.75 21.07
N LEU A 352 -11.97 8.21 19.89
CA LEU A 352 -12.40 9.59 19.68
C LEU A 352 -13.75 9.88 20.34
N SER A 353 -14.65 8.89 20.37
CA SER A 353 -15.91 9.00 21.11
C SER A 353 -15.65 9.14 22.61
N GLY A 354 -14.68 8.39 23.15
CA GLY A 354 -14.32 8.45 24.57
C GLY A 354 -13.63 9.75 24.95
N GLU A 355 -12.82 10.32 24.05
CA GLU A 355 -12.23 11.66 24.24
C GLU A 355 -13.32 12.74 24.31
N ARG A 356 -14.34 12.67 23.45
CA ARG A 356 -15.48 13.59 23.50
C ARG A 356 -16.32 13.40 24.76
N PHE A 357 -16.51 12.15 25.18
CA PHE A 357 -17.25 11.81 26.39
C PHE A 357 -16.60 12.34 27.67
N LEU A 358 -15.26 12.38 27.73
CA LEU A 358 -14.52 12.89 28.90
C LEU A 358 -14.36 14.42 28.90
N HIS A 359 -14.46 15.07 27.73
CA HIS A 359 -14.43 16.52 27.58
C HIS A 359 -15.85 17.07 27.40
N GLU A 360 -16.68 17.03 28.45
CA GLU A 360 -17.88 17.85 28.51
C GLU A 360 -17.51 19.25 29.06
N GLU A 361 -18.00 20.29 28.38
CA GLU A 361 -17.81 21.74 28.61
C GLU A 361 -16.58 22.41 27.96
N GLY A 362 -16.84 23.17 26.88
CA GLY A 362 -16.23 24.50 26.76
C GLY A 362 -15.37 24.82 25.53
N ASN A 363 -15.04 23.88 24.66
CA ASN A 363 -14.46 24.22 23.36
C ASN A 363 -14.88 23.19 22.33
N GLU A 364 -15.61 23.65 21.30
CA GLU A 364 -15.55 23.00 20.00
C GLU A 364 -14.06 22.86 19.67
N VAL A 365 -13.52 21.65 19.86
CA VAL A 365 -12.18 21.35 19.40
C VAL A 365 -12.25 21.55 17.90
N ALA A 366 -11.78 22.72 17.47
CA ALA A 366 -11.67 23.14 16.10
C ALA A 366 -11.28 21.90 15.31
N THR A 367 -12.21 21.50 14.44
CA THR A 367 -12.09 20.41 13.50
C THR A 367 -10.86 20.67 12.65
N GLY A 368 -9.70 20.26 13.17
CA GLY A 368 -8.40 20.44 12.56
C GLY A 368 -8.44 19.78 11.19
N ASN A 369 -8.38 20.63 10.18
CA ASN A 369 -8.38 20.40 8.74
C ASN A 369 -9.73 20.00 8.11
N LEU A 370 -10.74 20.86 8.29
CA LEU A 370 -11.90 21.02 7.40
C LEU A 370 -11.54 21.62 6.02
N ALA A 371 -10.68 20.94 5.26
CA ALA A 371 -10.45 21.32 3.84
C ALA A 371 -11.20 20.40 2.85
N MET A 372 -12.05 19.48 3.34
CA MET A 372 -12.68 18.44 2.52
C MET A 372 -14.21 18.38 2.67
N GLU A 373 -14.86 19.54 2.85
CA GLU A 373 -16.24 19.62 3.37
C GLU A 373 -17.39 19.46 2.37
N SER A 374 -17.23 19.37 1.04
CA SER A 374 -18.43 19.46 0.18
C SER A 374 -18.94 18.15 -0.45
N THR A 375 -18.11 17.11 -0.59
CA THR A 375 -18.53 15.89 -1.34
C THR A 375 -18.36 14.62 -0.52
N LYS A 376 -19.47 13.94 -0.26
CA LYS A 376 -19.50 12.59 0.32
C LYS A 376 -18.96 11.60 -0.72
N LEU A 377 -17.79 11.03 -0.44
CA LEU A 377 -17.14 10.06 -1.33
C LEU A 377 -17.62 8.67 -0.96
N ILE A 378 -18.63 8.15 -1.67
CA ILE A 378 -19.20 6.82 -1.48
C ILE A 378 -19.48 6.17 -2.83
N PHE A 379 -19.46 4.83 -2.88
CA PHE A 379 -19.86 4.07 -4.06
C PHE A 379 -21.38 3.94 -4.10
N THR A 380 -22.06 4.97 -4.61
CA THR A 380 -23.54 5.02 -4.67
C THR A 380 -24.15 3.81 -5.38
N ASP A 381 -23.46 3.30 -6.39
CA ASP A 381 -23.93 2.16 -7.19
C ASP A 381 -23.91 0.82 -6.43
N LEU A 382 -23.34 0.78 -5.21
CA LEU A 382 -23.31 -0.40 -4.36
C LEU A 382 -24.14 -0.24 -3.07
N GLU A 383 -24.91 0.84 -2.90
CA GLU A 383 -25.53 1.17 -1.60
C GLU A 383 -26.39 0.02 -1.04
N ASN A 384 -27.15 -0.65 -1.90
CA ASN A 384 -27.99 -1.78 -1.53
C ASN A 384 -27.16 -3.01 -1.13
N GLU A 385 -26.13 -3.34 -1.90
CA GLU A 385 -25.25 -4.49 -1.66
C GLU A 385 -24.41 -4.33 -0.39
N LEU A 386 -24.15 -3.09 0.03
CA LEU A 386 -23.36 -2.78 1.21
C LEU A 386 -24.18 -2.63 2.49
N GLN A 387 -25.52 -2.64 2.41
CA GLN A 387 -26.38 -2.38 3.57
C GLN A 387 -26.11 -3.34 4.73
N ASP A 388 -26.04 -4.65 4.47
CA ASP A 388 -25.80 -5.66 5.50
C ASP A 388 -24.41 -5.52 6.15
N ILE A 389 -23.41 -5.16 5.35
CA ILE A 389 -22.03 -5.03 5.84
C ILE A 389 -21.88 -3.73 6.64
N THR A 390 -22.46 -2.63 6.16
CA THR A 390 -22.42 -1.34 6.84
C THR A 390 -23.23 -1.35 8.13
N ALA A 391 -24.28 -2.17 8.25
CA ALA A 391 -25.05 -2.35 9.48
C ALA A 391 -24.26 -3.01 10.63
N LEU A 392 -23.13 -3.66 10.34
CA LEU A 392 -22.32 -4.37 11.34
C LEU A 392 -21.66 -3.47 12.37
N ILE A 393 -21.49 -2.18 12.06
CA ILE A 393 -20.89 -1.19 12.93
C ILE A 393 -21.39 0.20 12.57
N ARG A 394 -21.63 1.04 13.57
CA ARG A 394 -22.08 2.42 13.36
C ARG A 394 -20.95 3.32 12.85
N ASP A 395 -21.32 4.48 12.31
CA ASP A 395 -20.42 5.57 11.91
C ASP A 395 -20.58 6.86 12.73
N THR A 396 -21.48 6.84 13.72
CA THR A 396 -21.66 7.93 14.67
C THR A 396 -20.85 7.71 15.94
N TYR A 397 -20.50 8.81 16.61
CA TYR A 397 -19.84 8.77 17.91
C TYR A 397 -20.69 8.04 18.96
N ILE A 398 -19.99 7.42 19.91
CA ILE A 398 -20.53 6.61 21.00
C ILE A 398 -20.65 7.48 22.25
N THR A 399 -21.81 7.46 22.91
CA THR A 399 -22.07 8.30 24.08
C THR A 399 -22.07 7.54 25.40
N ASP A 400 -22.14 6.20 25.39
CA ASP A 400 -22.18 5.42 26.61
C ASP A 400 -21.53 4.03 26.50
N CYS A 401 -21.39 3.37 27.65
CA CYS A 401 -20.81 2.04 27.77
C CYS A 401 -21.64 0.94 27.10
N LYS A 402 -22.98 1.09 27.04
CA LYS A 402 -23.87 0.09 26.44
C LYS A 402 -23.63 0.02 24.93
N ASP A 403 -23.39 1.15 24.30
CA ASP A 403 -23.06 1.27 22.88
C ASP A 403 -21.60 0.92 22.57
N ALA A 404 -20.67 1.17 23.49
CA ALA A 404 -19.25 0.82 23.33
C ALA A 404 -19.01 -0.70 23.30
N LYS A 405 -19.75 -1.47 24.13
CA LYS A 405 -19.57 -2.93 24.28
C LYS A 405 -19.78 -3.74 22.98
N PRO A 406 -20.86 -3.53 22.20
CA PRO A 406 -21.04 -4.18 20.90
C PRO A 406 -19.89 -3.91 19.93
N ILE A 407 -19.39 -2.68 19.88
CA ILE A 407 -18.29 -2.28 19.00
C ILE A 407 -17.00 -2.98 19.43
N PHE A 408 -16.69 -2.97 20.72
CA PHE A 408 -15.56 -3.71 21.29
C PHE A 408 -15.60 -5.20 20.93
N ARG A 409 -16.75 -5.86 21.12
CA ARG A 409 -16.90 -7.29 20.76
C ARG A 409 -16.68 -7.53 19.27
N ARG A 410 -17.16 -6.62 18.42
CA ARG A 410 -16.96 -6.72 16.96
C ARG A 410 -15.49 -6.57 16.58
N VAL A 411 -14.80 -5.60 17.18
CA VAL A 411 -13.36 -5.37 17.02
C VAL A 411 -12.58 -6.63 17.40
N LEU A 412 -12.82 -7.22 18.58
CA LEU A 412 -12.13 -8.44 18.99
C LEU A 412 -12.39 -9.61 18.03
N ARG A 413 -13.63 -9.77 17.54
CA ARG A 413 -13.95 -10.80 16.56
C ARG A 413 -13.15 -10.65 15.26
N TRP A 414 -13.05 -9.43 14.72
CA TRP A 414 -12.25 -9.21 13.51
C TRP A 414 -10.75 -9.45 13.72
N LEU A 415 -10.23 -9.10 14.90
CA LEU A 415 -8.83 -9.37 15.25
C LEU A 415 -8.56 -10.87 15.39
N GLU A 416 -9.54 -11.63 15.90
CA GLU A 416 -9.48 -13.08 15.97
C GLU A 416 -9.46 -13.73 14.59
N GLU A 417 -10.39 -13.31 13.70
CA GLU A 417 -10.45 -13.78 12.31
C GLU A 417 -9.11 -13.55 11.57
N ALA A 418 -8.46 -12.39 11.79
CA ALA A 418 -7.14 -12.11 11.21
C ALA A 418 -6.02 -12.95 11.86
N ARG A 419 -6.14 -13.24 13.17
CA ARG A 419 -5.15 -14.02 13.93
C ARG A 419 -5.05 -15.46 13.45
N GLU A 420 -6.17 -16.09 13.14
CA GLU A 420 -6.20 -17.44 12.58
C GLU A 420 -5.36 -17.52 11.29
N PHE A 421 -5.45 -16.50 10.42
CA PHE A 421 -4.63 -16.44 9.21
C PHE A 421 -3.15 -16.16 9.51
N ALA A 422 -2.85 -15.19 10.38
CA ALA A 422 -1.48 -14.83 10.73
C ALA A 422 -0.72 -16.02 11.35
N ALA A 423 -1.38 -16.83 12.18
CA ALA A 423 -0.81 -18.04 12.77
C ALA A 423 -0.42 -19.11 11.75
N ASN A 424 -1.25 -19.28 10.72
CA ASN A 424 -0.98 -20.25 9.66
C ASN A 424 0.12 -19.79 8.70
N THR A 425 0.34 -18.48 8.55
CA THR A 425 1.27 -17.91 7.55
C THR A 425 2.54 -17.30 8.13
N LYS A 426 2.66 -17.21 9.46
CA LYS A 426 3.77 -16.56 10.18
C LYS A 426 4.05 -15.11 9.72
N THR A 427 3.00 -14.37 9.36
CA THR A 427 3.13 -12.99 8.85
C THR A 427 3.37 -12.00 10.01
N ALA A 428 4.65 -11.65 10.24
CA ALA A 428 5.11 -10.80 11.34
C ALA A 428 4.33 -9.47 11.50
N ASN A 429 4.16 -8.71 10.42
CA ASN A 429 3.51 -7.40 10.47
C ASN A 429 2.03 -7.48 10.89
N MET A 430 1.31 -8.51 10.45
CA MET A 430 -0.09 -8.72 10.87
C MET A 430 -0.18 -8.98 12.37
N TYR A 431 0.76 -9.75 12.94
CA TYR A 431 0.80 -9.98 14.38
C TYR A 431 0.97 -8.70 15.19
N VAL A 432 1.82 -7.79 14.72
CA VAL A 432 2.00 -6.47 15.34
C VAL A 432 0.69 -5.70 15.34
N ASP A 433 0.02 -5.61 14.19
CA ASP A 433 -1.24 -4.88 14.06
C ASP A 433 -2.37 -5.51 14.89
N ILE A 434 -2.45 -6.84 14.92
CA ILE A 434 -3.45 -7.58 15.71
C ILE A 434 -3.23 -7.33 17.21
N THR A 435 -2.00 -7.50 17.69
CA THR A 435 -1.65 -7.31 19.10
C THR A 435 -1.92 -5.88 19.54
N ARG A 436 -1.52 -4.89 18.73
CA ARG A 436 -1.83 -3.48 18.95
C ARG A 436 -3.34 -3.24 18.96
N GLY A 437 -4.07 -3.83 18.02
CA GLY A 437 -5.53 -3.73 17.94
C GLY A 437 -6.23 -4.21 19.20
N ILE A 438 -5.82 -5.37 19.74
CA ILE A 438 -6.35 -5.93 20.99
C ILE A 438 -6.01 -5.01 22.16
N PHE A 439 -4.75 -4.59 22.26
CA PHE A 439 -4.30 -3.67 23.31
C PHE A 439 -5.14 -2.38 23.32
N LEU A 440 -5.43 -1.81 22.15
CA LEU A 440 -6.23 -0.58 22.01
C LEU A 440 -7.71 -0.82 22.33
N ALA A 441 -8.29 -1.95 21.91
CA ALA A 441 -9.70 -2.26 22.15
C ALA A 441 -10.03 -2.27 23.65
N TYR A 442 -9.23 -2.97 24.45
CA TYR A 442 -9.39 -3.00 25.91
C TYR A 442 -9.15 -1.62 26.54
N LYS A 443 -8.11 -0.90 26.10
CA LYS A 443 -7.80 0.45 26.60
C LYS A 443 -8.97 1.41 26.39
N TYR A 444 -9.56 1.41 25.21
CA TYR A 444 -10.62 2.36 24.88
C TYR A 444 -11.95 1.97 25.50
N LEU A 445 -12.28 0.68 25.62
CA LEU A 445 -13.49 0.27 26.34
C LEU A 445 -13.44 0.66 27.82
N ALA A 446 -12.27 0.56 28.47
CA ALA A 446 -12.12 0.91 29.87
C ALA A 446 -12.53 2.36 30.19
N ARG A 447 -12.39 3.30 29.24
CA ARG A 447 -12.82 4.70 29.39
C ARG A 447 -14.33 4.87 29.62
N TYR A 448 -15.13 3.91 29.17
CA TYR A 448 -16.59 3.96 29.31
C TYR A 448 -17.10 3.25 30.56
N GLU A 449 -16.24 2.50 31.28
CA GLU A 449 -16.62 1.84 32.51
C GLU A 449 -16.50 2.82 33.68
N GLN A 450 -17.60 3.12 34.36
CA GLN A 450 -17.62 4.05 35.50
C GLN A 450 -17.07 3.42 36.79
N LYS A 451 -17.21 2.08 36.94
CA LYS A 451 -16.76 1.37 38.14
C LYS A 451 -15.31 0.98 38.00
N LYS A 452 -14.47 1.45 38.93
CA LYS A 452 -13.03 1.13 39.01
C LYS A 452 -12.76 -0.38 38.97
N ASP A 453 -13.55 -1.19 39.67
CA ASP A 453 -13.43 -2.65 39.64
C ASP A 453 -13.61 -3.26 38.24
N ASN A 454 -14.51 -2.68 37.42
CA ASN A 454 -14.71 -3.13 36.05
C ASN A 454 -13.56 -2.72 35.15
N GLN A 455 -13.02 -1.52 35.34
CA GLN A 455 -11.82 -1.07 34.63
C GLN A 455 -10.62 -1.99 34.95
N VAL A 456 -10.41 -2.31 36.24
CA VAL A 456 -9.38 -3.26 36.69
C VAL A 456 -9.56 -4.64 36.03
N LYS A 457 -10.80 -5.15 35.94
CA LYS A 457 -11.09 -6.41 35.23
C LYS A 457 -10.70 -6.36 33.76
N LEU A 458 -11.02 -5.26 33.06
CA LEU A 458 -10.64 -5.07 31.65
C LEU A 458 -9.12 -5.01 31.47
N TYR A 459 -8.40 -4.32 32.37
CA TYR A 459 -6.94 -4.27 32.33
C TYR A 459 -6.29 -5.62 32.60
N LYS A 460 -6.82 -6.42 33.55
CA LYS A 460 -6.36 -7.79 33.78
C LYS A 460 -6.58 -8.67 32.55
N GLN A 461 -7.79 -8.67 31.99
CA GLN A 461 -8.10 -9.43 30.77
C GLN A 461 -7.20 -9.06 29.58
N ARG A 462 -6.86 -7.78 29.45
CA ARG A 462 -5.92 -7.30 28.44
C ARG A 462 -4.52 -7.92 28.61
N ILE A 463 -3.99 -7.93 29.84
CA ILE A 463 -2.68 -8.54 30.14
C ILE A 463 -2.72 -10.03 29.84
N ASP A 464 -3.76 -10.74 30.32
CA ASP A 464 -3.91 -12.18 30.09
C ASP A 464 -3.95 -12.52 28.59
N THR A 465 -4.74 -11.77 27.82
CA THR A 465 -4.86 -11.96 26.37
C THR A 465 -3.53 -11.72 25.65
N LEU A 466 -2.83 -10.63 25.98
CA LEU A 466 -1.52 -10.32 25.39
C LEU A 466 -0.46 -11.35 25.80
N TYR A 467 -0.54 -11.90 27.01
CA TYR A 467 0.39 -12.91 27.50
C TYR A 467 0.17 -14.23 26.77
N ASP A 468 -1.08 -14.62 26.50
CA ASP A 468 -1.38 -15.80 25.69
C ASP A 468 -0.95 -15.63 24.23
N ILE A 469 -1.06 -14.41 23.69
CA ILE A 469 -0.47 -14.08 22.38
C ILE A 469 1.05 -14.27 22.42
N SER A 470 1.74 -13.79 23.46
CA SER A 470 3.19 -13.95 23.58
C SER A 470 3.66 -15.41 23.57
N LYS A 471 2.85 -16.35 24.05
CA LYS A 471 3.13 -17.80 24.01
C LYS A 471 2.90 -18.42 22.64
N THR A 472 1.95 -17.90 21.87
CA THR A 472 1.51 -18.46 20.59
C THR A 472 2.22 -17.84 19.39
N VAL A 473 2.84 -16.67 19.56
CA VAL A 473 3.72 -16.03 18.59
C VAL A 473 4.98 -16.89 18.43
N ASN A 474 4.90 -17.89 17.57
CA ASN A 474 6.03 -18.69 17.08
C ASN A 474 6.68 -17.99 15.88
N THR A 475 7.11 -16.74 16.07
CA THR A 475 7.82 -15.99 15.05
C THR A 475 9.28 -15.85 15.47
N ASP A 476 10.21 -16.31 14.63
CA ASP A 476 11.65 -16.09 14.82
C ASP A 476 12.00 -14.58 14.78
N ASP A 477 11.07 -13.76 14.27
CA ASP A 477 11.18 -12.30 14.20
C ASP A 477 11.25 -11.64 15.60
N ALA A 478 12.42 -11.05 15.87
CA ALA A 478 12.68 -10.33 17.11
C ALA A 478 11.83 -9.05 17.26
N ASN A 479 11.45 -8.40 16.17
CA ASN A 479 10.66 -7.16 16.21
C ASN A 479 9.22 -7.43 16.65
N VAL A 480 8.63 -8.55 16.21
CA VAL A 480 7.29 -8.97 16.68
C VAL A 480 7.31 -9.23 18.17
N ARG A 481 8.30 -9.99 18.66
CA ARG A 481 8.46 -10.27 20.10
C ARG A 481 8.65 -8.97 20.90
N LYS A 482 9.53 -8.06 20.44
CA LYS A 482 9.72 -6.73 21.04
C LYS A 482 8.39 -5.98 21.16
N HIS A 483 7.60 -5.98 20.09
CA HIS A 483 6.31 -5.28 20.08
C HIS A 483 5.33 -5.87 21.10
N VAL A 484 5.19 -7.20 21.15
CA VAL A 484 4.30 -7.88 22.11
C VAL A 484 4.72 -7.56 23.56
N TRP A 485 6.01 -7.65 23.87
CA TRP A 485 6.53 -7.31 25.21
C TRP A 485 6.31 -5.84 25.56
N LEU A 486 6.48 -4.92 24.61
CA LEU A 486 6.17 -3.51 24.83
C LEU A 486 4.68 -3.30 25.17
N GLN A 487 3.75 -3.94 24.43
CA GLN A 487 2.32 -3.83 24.72
C GLN A 487 1.97 -4.44 26.10
N LEU A 488 2.60 -5.56 26.47
CA LEU A 488 2.43 -6.17 27.80
C LEU A 488 2.90 -5.24 28.92
N MET A 489 4.10 -4.68 28.79
CA MET A 489 4.65 -3.71 29.74
C MET A 489 3.72 -2.50 29.91
N LEU A 490 3.25 -1.91 28.81
CA LEU A 490 2.32 -0.78 28.86
C LEU A 490 0.98 -1.14 29.49
N ALA A 491 0.47 -2.35 29.27
CA ALA A 491 -0.78 -2.82 29.86
C ALA A 491 -0.65 -3.03 31.37
N SER A 492 0.44 -3.66 31.81
CA SER A 492 0.75 -3.86 33.23
C SER A 492 1.04 -2.57 33.96
N TYR A 493 1.68 -1.59 33.31
CA TYR A 493 1.82 -0.24 33.85
C TYR A 493 0.47 0.47 34.01
N SER A 494 -0.43 0.36 33.02
CA SER A 494 -1.79 0.94 33.12
C SER A 494 -2.58 0.33 34.29
N LEU A 495 -2.42 -0.97 34.56
CA LEU A 495 -3.05 -1.65 35.69
C LEU A 495 -2.46 -1.24 37.04
N LEU A 496 -1.14 -1.00 37.08
CA LEU A 496 -0.48 -0.48 38.27
C LEU A 496 -1.01 0.92 38.60
N ASP A 497 -1.04 1.81 37.61
CA ASP A 497 -1.48 3.21 37.75
C ASP A 497 -2.89 3.32 38.36
N ILE A 498 -3.88 2.62 37.79
CA ILE A 498 -5.24 2.60 38.32
C ILE A 498 -5.32 2.02 39.74
N LYS A 499 -4.48 1.04 40.08
CA LYS A 499 -4.45 0.47 41.44
C LYS A 499 -3.80 1.41 42.45
N THR A 500 -2.89 2.28 41.99
CA THR A 500 -2.15 3.21 42.85
C THR A 500 -2.82 4.58 42.98
N GLU A 501 -3.74 4.92 42.08
CA GLU A 501 -4.43 6.22 42.03
C GLU A 501 -5.14 6.62 43.34
N ASP A 502 -5.63 5.66 44.14
CA ASP A 502 -6.32 5.94 45.42
C ASP A 502 -5.40 5.83 46.66
N LEU A 503 -4.09 5.64 46.47
CA LEU A 503 -3.14 5.44 47.58
C LEU A 503 -2.83 6.72 48.38
N GLU A 504 -3.35 7.88 47.97
CA GLU A 504 -3.20 9.13 48.71
C GLU A 504 -3.89 9.11 50.09
N SER A 505 -4.86 8.20 50.30
CA SER A 505 -5.43 7.93 51.63
C SER A 505 -4.74 6.72 52.28
N LEU A 506 -3.91 6.96 53.32
CA LEU A 506 -3.17 5.94 54.10
C LEU A 506 -4.04 4.78 54.62
N ASP A 507 -5.35 5.00 54.79
CA ASP A 507 -6.30 4.01 55.32
C ASP A 507 -6.67 2.87 54.35
N LYS A 508 -6.24 2.91 53.08
CA LYS A 508 -6.60 1.91 52.05
C LYS A 508 -5.52 0.87 51.74
N ILE A 509 -4.34 0.98 52.36
CA ILE A 509 -3.23 0.04 52.09
C ILE A 509 -3.40 -1.20 52.96
N ASN A 510 -3.84 -2.31 52.35
CA ASN A 510 -3.83 -3.62 52.98
C ASN A 510 -2.70 -4.50 52.41
N GLU A 511 -2.39 -5.60 53.10
CA GLU A 511 -1.33 -6.53 52.71
C GLU A 511 -1.58 -7.16 51.32
N GLU A 512 -2.84 -7.40 50.97
CA GLU A 512 -3.24 -7.97 49.67
C GLU A 512 -2.94 -7.03 48.51
N LEU A 513 -3.31 -5.75 48.62
CA LEU A 513 -3.03 -4.71 47.63
C LEU A 513 -1.53 -4.50 47.49
N THR A 514 -0.80 -4.52 48.62
CA THR A 514 0.67 -4.40 48.63
C THR A 514 1.33 -5.58 47.90
N ALA A 515 0.87 -6.80 48.13
CA ALA A 515 1.36 -7.98 47.43
C ALA A 515 1.06 -7.93 45.92
N GLU A 516 -0.13 -7.47 45.53
CA GLU A 516 -0.52 -7.33 44.13
C GLU A 516 0.31 -6.25 43.40
N ILE A 517 0.52 -5.09 44.04
CA ILE A 517 1.41 -4.03 43.55
C ILE A 517 2.83 -4.56 43.36
N ASN A 518 3.38 -5.25 44.37
CA ASN A 518 4.72 -5.84 44.28
C ASN A 518 4.83 -6.86 43.13
N LYS A 519 3.79 -7.65 42.89
CA LYS A 519 3.74 -8.58 41.76
C LYS A 519 3.74 -7.85 40.42
N LEU A 520 2.95 -6.78 40.29
CA LEU A 520 2.90 -5.96 39.06
C LEU A 520 4.22 -5.24 38.80
N VAL A 521 4.87 -4.69 39.83
CA VAL A 521 6.19 -4.06 39.72
C VAL A 521 7.24 -5.07 39.24
N LYS A 522 7.30 -6.27 39.85
CA LYS A 522 8.20 -7.34 39.41
C LYS A 522 7.94 -7.75 37.96
N TYR A 523 6.67 -7.85 37.57
CA TYR A 523 6.29 -8.17 36.20
C TYR A 523 6.71 -7.09 35.20
N ASN A 524 6.54 -5.81 35.55
CA ASN A 524 6.96 -4.67 34.73
C ASN A 524 8.48 -4.64 34.55
N ILE A 525 9.26 -4.90 35.62
CA ILE A 525 10.72 -5.00 35.55
C ILE A 525 11.10 -6.12 34.58
N HIS A 526 10.57 -7.33 34.77
CA HIS A 526 10.88 -8.47 33.90
C HIS A 526 10.52 -8.22 32.43
N SER A 527 9.34 -7.64 32.17
CA SER A 527 8.92 -7.29 30.81
C SER A 527 9.82 -6.22 30.18
N SER A 528 10.29 -5.26 30.99
CA SER A 528 11.25 -4.23 30.55
C SER A 528 12.61 -4.84 30.23
N GLU A 529 13.10 -5.78 31.04
CA GLU A 529 14.33 -6.53 30.78
C GLU A 529 14.22 -7.35 29.50
N LEU A 530 13.08 -7.99 29.23
CA LEU A 530 12.85 -8.72 27.98
C LEU A 530 12.78 -7.78 26.76
N TYR A 531 12.20 -6.60 26.91
CA TYR A 531 12.18 -5.59 25.85
C TYR A 531 13.58 -5.02 25.57
N LEU A 532 14.34 -4.67 26.61
CA LEU A 532 15.67 -4.07 26.54
C LEU A 532 16.79 -5.08 26.23
N GLY A 533 16.69 -6.30 26.73
CA GLY A 533 17.69 -7.37 26.56
C GLY A 533 17.88 -7.81 25.11
N ILE A 534 16.94 -7.46 24.22
CA ILE A 534 17.06 -7.67 22.76
C ILE A 534 17.85 -6.53 22.08
N TYR A 535 18.33 -5.52 22.82
CA TYR A 535 19.23 -4.47 22.32
C TYR A 535 20.70 -4.69 22.73
N ILE A 536 20.98 -5.67 23.61
CA ILE A 536 22.32 -5.93 24.18
C ILE A 536 23.00 -7.16 23.52
N LYS A 537 22.37 -7.77 22.53
CA LYS A 537 22.99 -8.72 21.60
C LYS A 537 22.96 -8.14 20.20
#